data_AF-A0AAU4P5N0-F1
#
_entry.id   AF-A0AAU4P5N0-F1
#
_cell.length_a   1.000
_cell.length_b   1.000
_cell.length_c   1.000
_cell.angle_alpha   90.00
_cell.angle_beta   90.00
_cell.angle_gamma   90.00
#
_symmetry.space_group_name_H-M   'P 1'
#
loop_
_entity.id
_entity.type
_entity.pdbx_description
1 polymer ?
#
loop_
_entity_poly.entity_id
_entity_poly.type
_entity_poly.pdbx_seq_one_letter_code
_entity_poly.pdbx_strand_id
1 'polypeptide(L)'
;MDYQAVDPSYFDDADHTEAKEAATEFVNALRRVRVNFGGIGIDQPCATCEHDEHRIALGWISLEEARRMTATVNAAMDELDRYRAAGRVPRTH
;
A
#
# COMPACT_ATOMS: atom_id res chain seq x y z
N MET A 1 5.07 3.68 -14.96
CA MET A 1 4.18 4.52 -14.14
C MET A 1 5.06 5.38 -13.28
N ASP A 2 4.99 6.69 -13.49
CA ASP A 2 5.64 7.65 -12.61
C ASP A 2 4.93 7.66 -11.26
N TYR A 3 5.70 7.79 -10.18
CA TYR A 3 5.16 7.85 -8.84
C TYR A 3 4.30 9.12 -8.70
N GLN A 4 2.98 8.95 -8.60
CA GLN A 4 2.06 10.00 -8.21
C GLN A 4 1.53 9.70 -6.82
N ALA A 5 1.96 10.53 -5.86
CA ALA A 5 1.43 10.46 -4.50
C ALA A 5 -0.06 10.80 -4.51
N VAL A 6 -0.81 10.12 -3.65
CA VAL A 6 -2.20 10.47 -3.32
C VAL A 6 -2.24 11.22 -1.99
N ASP A 7 -3.29 12.02 -1.83
CA ASP A 7 -3.65 12.69 -0.58
C ASP A 7 -4.97 12.09 -0.03
N PRO A 8 -5.40 12.45 1.18
CA PRO A 8 -6.62 11.90 1.80
C PRO A 8 -7.90 12.02 0.96
N SER A 9 -7.98 12.93 -0.02
CA SER A 9 -9.12 13.04 -0.94
C SER A 9 -9.24 11.88 -1.92
N TYR A 10 -8.23 11.00 -1.97
CA TYR A 10 -8.29 9.73 -2.72
C TYR A 10 -9.41 8.80 -2.25
N PHE A 11 -9.84 8.94 -0.99
CA PHE A 11 -10.96 8.20 -0.42
C PHE A 11 -12.19 9.11 -0.31
N ASP A 12 -13.35 8.63 -0.77
CA ASP A 12 -14.59 9.42 -0.78
C ASP A 12 -15.24 9.58 0.62
N ASP A 13 -14.87 8.77 1.63
CA ASP A 13 -15.51 8.77 2.95
C ASP A 13 -15.21 10.05 3.76
N ALA A 14 -16.24 10.87 4.01
CA ALA A 14 -16.09 12.22 4.55
C ALA A 14 -15.70 12.31 6.05
N ASP A 15 -15.95 11.26 6.85
CA ASP A 15 -15.98 11.40 8.32
C ASP A 15 -14.81 10.75 9.08
N HIS A 16 -13.76 10.29 8.38
CA HIS A 16 -12.73 9.42 9.00
C HIS A 16 -11.29 9.86 8.69
N THR A 17 -10.90 11.04 9.16
CA THR A 17 -9.58 11.66 8.89
C THR A 17 -8.40 10.74 9.20
N GLU A 18 -8.36 10.10 10.37
CA GLU A 18 -7.25 9.23 10.78
C GLU A 18 -7.12 7.99 9.88
N ALA A 19 -8.24 7.33 9.57
CA ALA A 19 -8.26 6.19 8.66
C ALA A 19 -7.80 6.58 7.24
N LYS A 20 -8.19 7.76 6.77
CA LYS A 20 -7.76 8.30 5.48
C LYS A 20 -6.27 8.60 5.44
N GLU A 21 -5.71 9.18 6.50
CA GLU A 21 -4.28 9.44 6.61
C GLU A 21 -3.49 8.13 6.56
N ALA A 22 -3.84 7.16 7.39
CA ALA A 22 -3.18 5.85 7.42
C ALA A 22 -3.28 5.12 6.07
N ALA A 23 -4.46 5.10 5.45
CA ALA A 23 -4.66 4.47 4.14
C ALA A 23 -3.89 5.19 3.02
N THR A 24 -3.79 6.52 3.08
CA THR A 24 -3.03 7.33 2.13
C THR A 24 -1.53 7.03 2.22
N GLU A 25 -0.99 6.98 3.43
CA GLU A 25 0.40 6.59 3.68
C GLU A 25 0.68 5.19 3.14
N PHE A 26 -0.23 4.25 3.38
CA PHE A 26 -0.12 2.88 2.90
C PHE A 26 -0.13 2.78 1.37
N VAL A 27 -1.07 3.45 0.68
CA VAL A 27 -1.12 3.50 -0.79
C VAL A 27 0.17 4.08 -1.35
N ASN A 28 0.66 5.18 -0.77
CA ASN A 28 1.90 5.82 -1.21
C ASN A 28 3.12 4.91 -1.00
N ALA A 29 3.18 4.15 0.10
CA ALA A 29 4.24 3.17 0.33
C ALA A 29 4.25 2.06 -0.75
N LEU A 30 3.08 1.51 -1.09
CA LEU A 30 2.96 0.50 -2.15
C LEU A 30 3.36 1.06 -3.53
N ARG A 31 2.96 2.29 -3.84
CA ARG A 31 3.32 2.94 -5.11
C ARG A 31 4.82 3.19 -5.27
N ARG A 32 5.54 3.43 -4.16
CA ARG A 32 7.02 3.54 -4.20
C ARG A 32 7.68 2.26 -4.70
N VAL A 33 7.10 1.10 -4.38
CA VAL A 33 7.54 -0.20 -4.90
C VAL A 33 6.78 -0.63 -6.16
N ARG A 34 6.11 0.30 -6.83
CA ARG A 34 5.36 0.10 -8.09
C ARG A 34 4.21 -0.91 -7.99
N VAL A 35 3.68 -1.12 -6.79
CA VAL A 35 2.46 -1.89 -6.55
C VAL A 35 1.27 -0.93 -6.49
N ASN A 36 0.19 -1.29 -7.20
CA ASN A 36 -1.05 -0.52 -7.18
C ASN A 36 -2.23 -1.49 -7.16
N PHE A 37 -3.13 -1.32 -6.18
CA PHE A 37 -4.38 -2.07 -6.10
C PHE A 37 -5.51 -1.17 -6.57
N GLY A 38 -6.30 -1.64 -7.54
CA GLY A 38 -7.42 -0.87 -8.06
C GLY A 38 -8.63 -0.78 -7.11
N GLY A 39 -8.70 -1.68 -6.12
CA GLY A 39 -9.81 -1.77 -5.18
C GLY A 39 -9.44 -1.42 -3.74
N ILE A 40 -8.39 -0.62 -3.51
CA ILE A 40 -8.10 -0.13 -2.16
C ILE A 40 -9.22 0.81 -1.70
N GLY A 41 -9.74 0.56 -0.50
CA GLY A 41 -10.77 1.35 0.15
C GLY A 41 -10.67 1.29 1.67
N ILE A 42 -11.57 2.01 2.33
CA ILE A 42 -11.73 1.99 3.79
C ILE A 42 -13.08 1.37 4.08
N ASP A 43 -13.07 0.23 4.75
CA ASP A 43 -14.28 -0.40 5.27
C ASP A 43 -14.68 0.27 6.58
N GLN A 44 -15.96 0.60 6.70
CA GLN A 44 -16.51 1.20 7.90
C GLN A 44 -16.61 0.16 9.05
N PRO A 45 -16.49 0.61 10.31
CA PRO A 45 -16.83 -0.18 11.47
C PRO A 45 -18.23 -0.73 11.33
N CYS A 46 -18.42 -2.00 11.67
CA CYS A 46 -19.73 -2.61 11.58
C CYS A 46 -20.10 -3.16 12.96
N ALA A 47 -20.99 -2.42 13.62
CA ALA A 47 -21.39 -2.68 15.00
C ALA A 47 -22.09 -4.04 15.20
N THR A 48 -22.53 -4.68 14.12
CA THR A 48 -23.21 -5.98 14.14
C THR A 48 -22.33 -7.13 13.64
N CYS A 49 -21.10 -6.86 13.21
CA CYS A 49 -20.10 -7.87 12.88
C CYS A 49 -18.91 -7.81 13.86
N GLU A 50 -17.98 -8.76 13.73
CA GLU A 50 -16.85 -8.93 14.66
C GLU A 50 -15.80 -7.80 14.61
N HIS A 51 -16.06 -6.68 13.92
CA HIS A 51 -15.09 -5.62 13.71
C HIS A 51 -15.71 -4.24 13.98
N ASP A 52 -15.30 -3.64 15.08
CA ASP A 52 -15.70 -2.31 15.55
C ASP A 52 -14.71 -1.20 15.14
N GLU A 53 -13.70 -1.52 14.31
CA GLU A 53 -12.69 -0.60 13.80
C GLU A 53 -12.75 -0.40 12.28
N HIS A 54 -12.23 0.75 11.81
CA HIS A 54 -12.00 1.00 10.39
C HIS A 54 -10.91 0.07 9.86
N ARG A 55 -11.10 -0.46 8.66
CA ARG A 55 -10.14 -1.38 8.05
C ARG A 55 -9.77 -0.93 6.64
N ILE A 56 -8.52 -1.13 6.26
CA ILE A 56 -8.07 -0.92 4.89
C ILE A 56 -8.38 -2.19 4.10
N ALA A 57 -9.34 -2.11 3.19
CA ALA A 57 -9.62 -3.17 2.23
C ALA A 57 -8.67 -2.99 1.04
N LEU A 58 -8.01 -4.07 0.60
CA LEU A 58 -7.13 -4.04 -0.59
C LEU A 58 -7.85 -4.41 -1.89
N GLY A 59 -9.11 -4.83 -1.77
CA GLY A 59 -9.89 -5.40 -2.85
C GLY A 59 -9.43 -6.81 -3.24
N TRP A 60 -9.99 -7.31 -4.33
CA TRP A 60 -9.63 -8.61 -4.90
C TRP A 60 -8.69 -8.41 -6.08
N ILE A 61 -7.66 -9.25 -6.15
CA ILE A 61 -6.75 -9.33 -7.30
C ILE A 61 -6.82 -10.74 -7.90
N SER A 62 -6.65 -10.83 -9.22
CA SER A 62 -6.51 -12.11 -9.91
C SER A 62 -5.18 -12.79 -9.57
N LEU A 63 -5.08 -14.10 -9.83
CA LEU A 63 -3.83 -14.85 -9.66
C LEU A 63 -2.69 -14.28 -10.54
N GLU A 64 -3.03 -13.77 -11.73
CA GLU A 64 -2.04 -13.15 -12.61
C GLU A 64 -1.51 -11.83 -12.03
N GLU A 65 -2.41 -10.97 -11.53
CA GLU A 65 -2.03 -9.72 -10.87
C GLU A 65 -1.18 -9.99 -9.63
N ALA A 66 -1.55 -10.98 -8.81
CA ALA A 66 -0.76 -11.39 -7.65
C ALA A 66 0.67 -11.79 -8.03
N ARG A 67 0.83 -12.59 -9.10
CA ARG A 67 2.16 -12.97 -9.62
C ARG A 67 2.95 -11.76 -10.11
N ARG A 68 2.31 -10.87 -10.87
CA ARG A 68 2.93 -9.66 -11.41
C ARG A 68 3.38 -8.69 -10.31
N MET A 69 2.53 -8.47 -9.31
CA MET A 69 2.86 -7.64 -8.14
C MET A 69 4.00 -8.26 -7.35
N THR A 70 3.98 -9.57 -7.11
CA THR A 70 5.05 -10.30 -6.42
C THR A 70 6.39 -10.14 -7.13
N ALA A 71 6.43 -10.35 -8.45
CA ALA A 71 7.65 -10.17 -9.24
C ALA A 71 8.17 -8.72 -9.16
N THR A 72 7.28 -7.73 -9.13
CA THR A 72 7.61 -6.31 -9.03
C THR A 72 8.23 -5.98 -7.68
N VAL A 73 7.63 -6.46 -6.58
CA VAL A 73 8.15 -6.27 -5.22
C VAL A 73 9.53 -6.91 -5.09
N ASN A 74 9.68 -8.17 -5.51
CA ASN A 74 10.96 -8.87 -5.41
C ASN A 74 12.06 -8.16 -6.21
N ALA A 75 11.78 -7.69 -7.43
CA ALA A 75 12.75 -6.94 -8.21
C ALA A 75 13.22 -5.65 -7.52
N ALA A 76 12.31 -4.92 -6.86
CA ALA A 76 12.66 -3.73 -6.09
C ALA A 76 13.53 -4.07 -4.86
N MET A 77 13.23 -5.16 -4.17
CA MET A 77 14.01 -5.63 -3.02
C MET A 77 15.40 -6.13 -3.44
N ASP A 78 15.50 -6.88 -4.54
CA ASP A 78 16.78 -7.34 -5.10
C ASP A 78 17.69 -6.15 -5.50
N GLU A 79 17.11 -5.06 -5.98
CA GLU A 79 17.84 -3.82 -6.24
C GLU A 79 18.36 -3.18 -4.95
N LEU A 80 17.51 -3.07 -3.92
CA LEU A 80 17.90 -2.54 -2.62
C LEU A 80 19.00 -3.37 -1.96
N ASP A 81 18.92 -4.69 -2.04
CA ASP A 81 19.91 -5.60 -1.48
C ASP A 81 21.25 -5.51 -2.22
N ARG A 82 21.23 -5.32 -3.55
CA ARG A 82 22.45 -4.99 -4.31
C ARG A 82 23.08 -3.69 -3.84
N TYR A 83 22.30 -2.65 -3.58
CA TYR A 83 22.82 -1.39 -3.05
C TYR A 83 23.41 -1.53 -1.64
N ARG A 84 22.75 -2.31 -0.76
CA ARG A 84 23.26 -2.63 0.59
C ARG A 84 24.57 -3.42 0.53
N ALA A 85 24.65 -4.43 -0.35
CA ALA A 85 25.85 -5.23 -0.56
C ALA A 85 27.03 -4.40 -1.08
N ALA A 86 26.76 -3.40 -1.93
CA ALA A 86 27.75 -2.46 -2.44
C ALA A 86 28.18 -1.38 -1.42
N GLY A 87 27.65 -1.41 -0.19
CA GLY A 87 27.95 -0.42 0.86
C GLY A 87 27.37 0.97 0.58
N ARG A 88 26.38 1.09 -0.31
CA ARG A 88 25.80 2.36 -0.76
C ARG A 88 24.56 2.80 0.03
N VAL A 89 24.15 2.02 1.03
CA VAL A 89 23.05 2.35 1.95
C VAL A 89 23.54 2.12 3.37
N PRO A 90 23.49 3.13 4.26
CA PRO A 90 23.84 2.93 5.67
C PRO A 90 22.89 1.90 6.29
N ARG A 91 23.45 0.93 7.02
CA ARG A 91 22.67 0.00 7.84
C ARG A 91 22.08 0.81 8.98
N THR A 92 20.78 1.12 8.93
CA THR A 92 20.06 1.57 10.12
C THR A 92 19.99 0.39 11.08
N HIS A 93 20.66 0.52 12.22
CA HIS A 93 20.62 -0.40 13.35
C HIS A 93 19.30 -0.24 14.12
#